data_AF-A0A357T963-F1
#
_entry.id   AF-A0A357T963-F1
#
_cell.length_a   1.000
_cell.length_b   1.000
_cell.length_c   1.000
_cell.angle_alpha   90.00
_cell.angle_beta   90.00
_cell.angle_gamma   90.00
#
_symmetry.space_group_name_H-M   'P 1'
#
loop_
_entity.id
_entity.type
_entity.pdbx_description
1 polymer ?
#
loop_
_entity_poly.entity_id
_entity_poly.type
_entity_poly.pdbx_seq_one_letter_code
_entity_poly.pdbx_strand_id
1 'polypeptide(L)'
;MTKKLLLALSAVLVIGLMGCSTPAENTPSGNEGTGTETGDLTLEQVNHFLNDSSGLGAGGIANVVQVIPHAHIDGPKNETPFYAFVNFKYTARDYIKYQVTYLSCTCRSADVNFWQTAYMEMSLPASGNIEDAVLRNISFDTEPSGHYLVGFWGDSDPTPAGVSYETFKTEFLPFFEGKNAAYLEALSTMWDIEASDYTDGEGRSDLTVDTFSGSSVSANNIIRIINAVMDYHATDEFFQ
;
A
#
# COMPACT_ATOMS: atom_id res chain seq x y z
N MET A 1 -77.66 -13.04 -12.89
CA MET A 1 -77.30 -12.41 -11.60
C MET A 1 -76.02 -13.07 -11.10
N THR A 2 -74.85 -12.47 -11.39
CA THR A 2 -73.98 -11.75 -10.41
C THR A 2 -73.50 -12.65 -9.26
N LYS A 3 -72.22 -12.77 -8.91
CA LYS A 3 -70.95 -12.15 -9.30
C LYS A 3 -69.87 -12.85 -8.43
N LYS A 4 -68.61 -12.88 -8.90
CA LYS A 4 -67.36 -13.22 -8.16
C LYS A 4 -67.16 -14.74 -7.98
N LEU A 5 -65.99 -15.34 -8.17
CA LEU A 5 -64.61 -14.88 -8.09
C LEU A 5 -63.76 -15.99 -8.76
N LEU A 6 -62.90 -15.68 -9.73
CA LEU A 6 -61.59 -16.33 -9.86
C LEU A 6 -60.78 -15.57 -10.91
N LEU A 7 -59.88 -14.72 -10.41
CA LEU A 7 -58.72 -14.25 -11.14
C LEU A 7 -57.72 -15.41 -11.21
N ALA A 8 -57.29 -15.79 -12.40
CA ALA A 8 -56.04 -16.49 -12.62
C ALA A 8 -55.44 -15.93 -13.91
N LEU A 9 -54.77 -14.79 -13.78
CA LEU A 9 -54.02 -14.15 -14.84
C LEU A 9 -52.65 -14.83 -14.88
N SER A 10 -52.46 -15.69 -15.87
CA SER A 10 -51.16 -16.29 -16.20
C SER A 10 -50.22 -15.20 -16.72
N ALA A 11 -49.36 -14.68 -15.85
CA ALA A 11 -48.23 -13.86 -16.23
C ALA A 11 -46.96 -14.70 -16.03
N VAL A 12 -46.43 -15.22 -17.14
CA VAL A 12 -45.11 -15.82 -17.22
C VAL A 12 -44.09 -14.70 -17.02
N LEU A 13 -43.49 -14.64 -15.84
CA LEU A 13 -42.37 -13.76 -15.54
C LEU A 13 -41.09 -14.45 -16.02
N VAL A 14 -40.69 -14.21 -17.27
CA VAL A 14 -39.31 -14.51 -17.71
C VAL A 14 -38.42 -13.43 -17.13
N ILE A 15 -37.72 -13.78 -16.06
CA ILE A 15 -36.62 -12.99 -15.51
C ILE A 15 -35.48 -13.06 -16.53
N GLY A 16 -35.27 -11.98 -17.28
CA GLY A 16 -34.08 -11.78 -18.09
C GLY A 16 -32.87 -11.59 -17.17
N LEU A 17 -32.12 -12.67 -16.95
CA LEU A 17 -30.74 -12.58 -16.48
C LEU A 17 -29.92 -11.93 -17.60
N MET A 18 -29.62 -10.64 -17.46
CA MET A 18 -28.50 -10.01 -18.17
C MET A 18 -27.21 -10.61 -17.60
N GLY A 19 -26.84 -11.79 -18.09
CA GLY A 19 -25.48 -12.30 -17.98
C GLY A 19 -24.58 -11.50 -18.91
N CYS A 20 -23.48 -10.98 -18.36
CA CYS A 20 -22.37 -10.45 -19.13
C CYS A 20 -21.95 -11.49 -20.17
N SER A 21 -22.05 -11.14 -21.45
CA SER A 21 -21.56 -11.95 -22.55
C SER A 21 -20.04 -12.09 -22.46
N THR A 22 -19.55 -13.32 -22.48
CA THR A 22 -18.14 -13.64 -22.73
C THR A 22 -17.73 -13.14 -24.12
N PRO A 23 -16.54 -12.52 -24.29
CA PRO A 23 -16.04 -12.18 -25.62
C PRO A 23 -15.75 -13.45 -26.41
N ALA A 24 -16.15 -13.44 -27.68
CA ALA A 24 -15.86 -14.48 -28.66
C ALA A 24 -14.35 -14.62 -28.89
N GLU A 25 -13.93 -15.87 -29.07
CA GLU A 25 -12.58 -16.28 -29.43
C GLU A 25 -12.26 -15.77 -30.85
N ASN A 26 -11.48 -14.69 -30.94
CA ASN A 26 -10.96 -14.19 -32.22
C ASN A 26 -9.62 -14.87 -32.51
N THR A 27 -9.63 -15.76 -33.51
CA THR A 27 -8.46 -16.29 -34.21
C THR A 27 -7.56 -15.14 -34.69
N PRO A 28 -6.23 -15.18 -34.49
CA PRO A 28 -5.36 -14.08 -34.87
C PRO A 28 -5.17 -14.02 -36.39
N SER A 29 -5.68 -12.96 -37.00
CA SER A 29 -5.28 -12.53 -38.33
C SER A 29 -3.98 -11.74 -38.22
N GLY A 30 -2.98 -12.12 -39.02
CA GLY A 30 -1.63 -11.58 -38.98
C GLY A 30 -1.60 -10.07 -39.19
N ASN A 31 -0.77 -9.41 -38.38
CA ASN A 31 -0.34 -8.04 -38.65
C ASN A 31 1.19 -8.05 -38.80
N GLU A 32 1.64 -7.83 -40.03
CA GLU A 32 3.02 -7.48 -40.32
C GLU A 32 3.28 -6.05 -39.84
N GLY A 33 4.41 -5.86 -39.15
CA GLY A 33 5.08 -4.57 -39.09
C GLY A 33 4.76 -3.68 -37.89
N THR A 34 5.54 -3.85 -36.83
CA THR A 34 6.35 -2.76 -36.25
C THR A 34 7.47 -3.44 -35.46
N GLY A 35 8.72 -3.05 -35.73
CA GLY A 35 9.89 -3.69 -35.16
C GLY A 35 9.80 -3.71 -33.64
N THR A 36 10.02 -4.88 -33.05
CA THR A 36 10.29 -5.01 -31.63
C THR A 36 11.62 -4.31 -31.37
N GLU A 37 11.56 -3.02 -31.01
CA GLU A 37 12.66 -2.45 -30.23
C GLU A 37 12.67 -3.22 -28.91
N THR A 38 13.58 -4.18 -28.80
CA THR A 38 13.96 -4.81 -27.54
C THR A 38 14.79 -3.79 -26.74
N GLY A 39 14.18 -2.66 -26.40
CA GLY A 39 14.68 -1.76 -25.37
C GLY A 39 14.22 -2.26 -24.02
N ASP A 40 15.12 -2.26 -23.04
CA ASP A 40 14.75 -2.59 -21.66
C ASP A 40 13.65 -1.63 -21.18
N LEU A 41 12.57 -2.18 -20.62
CA LEU A 41 11.46 -1.40 -20.08
C LEU A 41 11.91 -0.68 -18.81
N THR A 42 11.87 0.65 -18.78
CA THR A 42 12.23 1.44 -17.59
C THR A 42 11.04 1.61 -16.65
N LEU A 43 11.31 1.93 -15.38
CA LEU A 43 10.26 2.19 -14.38
C LEU A 43 9.42 3.42 -14.77
N GLU A 44 10.05 4.44 -15.34
CA GLU A 44 9.37 5.63 -15.85
C GLU A 44 8.41 5.28 -16.98
N GLN A 45 8.82 4.39 -17.90
CA GLN A 45 7.96 3.92 -18.98
C GLN A 45 6.75 3.13 -18.44
N VAL A 46 6.94 2.29 -17.42
CA VAL A 46 5.84 1.56 -16.75
C VAL A 46 4.86 2.55 -16.12
N ASN A 47 5.35 3.51 -15.33
CA ASN A 47 4.49 4.45 -14.63
C ASN A 47 3.78 5.42 -15.57
N HIS A 48 4.44 5.88 -16.64
CA HIS A 48 3.80 6.66 -17.70
C HIS A 48 2.71 5.85 -18.40
N PHE A 49 2.97 4.57 -18.73
CA PHE A 49 1.94 3.72 -19.32
C PHE A 49 0.71 3.58 -18.41
N LEU A 50 0.92 3.31 -17.12
CA LEU A 50 -0.17 3.15 -16.15
C LEU A 50 -1.02 4.41 -16.00
N ASN A 51 -0.40 5.58 -15.91
CA ASN A 51 -1.14 6.81 -15.64
C ASN A 51 -1.74 7.44 -16.91
N ASP A 52 -0.99 7.45 -18.01
CA ASP A 52 -1.36 8.22 -19.20
C ASP A 52 -2.00 7.34 -20.28
N SER A 53 -1.56 6.08 -20.40
CA SER A 53 -2.00 5.17 -21.46
C SER A 53 -3.15 4.24 -21.05
N SER A 54 -3.17 3.77 -19.79
CA SER A 54 -4.25 2.90 -19.28
C SER A 54 -5.31 3.65 -18.46
N GLY A 55 -5.21 4.98 -18.34
CA GLY A 55 -6.23 5.82 -17.74
C GLY A 55 -6.35 5.68 -16.21
N LEU A 56 -5.28 5.25 -15.54
CA LEU A 56 -5.20 5.18 -14.08
C LEU A 56 -4.55 6.43 -13.46
N GLY A 57 -4.35 7.48 -14.25
CA GLY A 57 -3.76 8.75 -13.82
C GLY A 57 -4.77 9.75 -13.26
N ALA A 58 -4.29 10.98 -13.02
CA ALA A 58 -5.11 12.06 -12.50
C ALA A 58 -6.33 12.36 -13.40
N GLY A 59 -7.52 12.39 -12.80
CA GLY A 59 -8.79 12.55 -13.54
C GLY A 59 -9.33 11.29 -14.20
N GLY A 60 -8.63 10.15 -14.10
CA GLY A 60 -9.09 8.82 -14.47
C GLY A 60 -10.05 8.19 -13.45
N ILE A 61 -10.54 6.98 -13.77
CA ILE A 61 -11.44 6.22 -12.87
C ILE A 61 -10.67 5.65 -11.67
N ALA A 62 -9.44 5.22 -11.91
CA ALA A 62 -8.52 4.90 -10.84
C ALA A 62 -7.71 6.17 -10.55
N ASN A 63 -7.63 6.58 -9.29
CA ASN A 63 -6.69 7.61 -8.85
C ASN A 63 -5.26 7.21 -9.26
N VAL A 64 -4.32 8.17 -9.25
CA VAL A 64 -2.91 7.95 -9.60
C VAL A 64 -2.36 6.67 -8.95
N VAL A 65 -1.81 5.80 -9.77
CA VAL A 65 -1.11 4.57 -9.36
C VAL A 65 0.38 4.68 -9.68
N GLN A 66 1.22 4.02 -8.89
CA GLN A 66 2.67 4.08 -9.11
C GLN A 66 3.34 2.78 -8.70
N VAL A 67 4.33 2.35 -9.47
CA VAL A 67 5.36 1.39 -9.06
C VAL A 67 6.54 2.19 -8.52
N ILE A 68 6.90 1.98 -7.25
CA ILE A 68 8.00 2.68 -6.57
C ILE A 68 9.10 1.69 -6.18
N PRO A 69 10.38 2.05 -6.31
CA PRO A 69 11.48 1.19 -5.89
C PRO A 69 11.60 1.20 -4.37
N HIS A 70 12.01 0.07 -3.79
CA HIS A 70 12.51 0.02 -2.41
C HIS A 70 13.53 -1.12 -2.26
N ALA A 71 14.39 -1.03 -1.25
CA ALA A 71 15.31 -2.10 -0.89
C ALA A 71 14.58 -3.09 0.03
N HIS A 72 14.27 -4.28 -0.48
CA HIS A 72 13.67 -5.35 0.33
C HIS A 72 14.77 -6.11 1.09
N ILE A 73 14.55 -6.35 2.38
CA ILE A 73 15.43 -7.18 3.22
C ILE A 73 14.78 -8.55 3.44
N ASP A 74 15.53 -9.63 3.19
CA ASP A 74 15.07 -11.00 3.45
C ASP A 74 15.49 -11.55 4.83
N GLY A 75 15.10 -12.78 5.15
CA GLY A 75 15.45 -13.46 6.41
C GLY A 75 16.95 -13.51 6.73
N PRO A 76 17.80 -13.91 5.76
CA PRO A 76 19.26 -13.82 5.89
C PRO A 76 19.85 -12.41 5.90
N LYS A 77 19.04 -11.35 5.81
CA LYS A 77 19.44 -9.94 5.73
C LYS A 77 20.11 -9.54 4.40
N ASN A 78 19.85 -10.26 3.32
CA ASN A 78 20.22 -9.80 1.99
C ASN A 78 19.29 -8.67 1.58
N GLU A 79 19.89 -7.61 1.04
CA GLU A 79 19.17 -6.52 0.40
C GLU A 79 19.03 -6.80 -1.09
N THR A 80 17.81 -6.66 -1.60
CA THR A 80 17.52 -6.82 -3.03
C THR A 80 16.70 -5.64 -3.53
N PRO A 81 17.02 -5.11 -4.73
CA PRO A 81 16.13 -4.15 -5.39
C PRO A 81 14.76 -4.80 -5.61
N PHE A 82 13.72 -4.15 -5.12
CA PHE A 82 12.35 -4.62 -5.23
C PHE A 82 11.40 -3.44 -5.49
N TYR A 83 10.13 -3.75 -5.72
CA TYR A 83 9.12 -2.75 -6.04
C TYR A 83 7.92 -2.87 -5.12
N ALA A 84 7.35 -1.71 -4.78
CA ALA A 84 6.05 -1.59 -4.14
C ALA A 84 5.07 -0.89 -5.08
N PHE A 85 3.78 -1.07 -4.81
CA PHE A 85 2.70 -0.58 -5.64
C PHE A 85 1.86 0.41 -4.85
N VAL A 86 1.91 1.68 -5.21
CA VAL A 86 0.97 2.70 -4.76
C VAL A 86 -0.32 2.48 -5.55
N ASN A 87 -1.32 1.94 -4.87
CA ASN A 87 -2.63 1.63 -5.46
C ASN A 87 -3.60 2.80 -5.39
N PHE A 88 -3.30 3.77 -4.52
CA PHE A 88 -4.14 4.93 -4.25
C PHE A 88 -3.27 6.10 -3.82
N LYS A 89 -3.53 7.27 -4.40
CA LYS A 89 -3.03 8.58 -3.97
C LYS A 89 -4.19 9.57 -3.94
N TYR A 90 -4.33 10.31 -2.84
CA TYR A 90 -5.31 11.41 -2.76
C TYR A 90 -4.72 12.59 -1.99
N THR A 91 -4.68 13.75 -2.66
CA THR A 91 -4.19 15.00 -2.08
C THR A 91 -5.32 15.72 -1.35
N ALA A 92 -5.20 15.81 -0.03
CA ALA A 92 -6.00 16.69 0.81
C ALA A 92 -5.36 18.09 0.88
N ARG A 93 -5.87 18.98 1.75
CA ARG A 93 -5.36 20.35 1.83
C ARG A 93 -3.92 20.44 2.32
N ASP A 94 -3.58 19.66 3.34
CA ASP A 94 -2.34 19.75 4.12
C ASP A 94 -1.63 18.40 4.26
N TYR A 95 -2.06 17.38 3.51
CA TYR A 95 -1.46 16.06 3.48
C TYR A 95 -1.92 15.25 2.26
N ILE A 96 -1.22 14.15 1.97
CA ILE A 96 -1.57 13.17 0.93
C ILE A 96 -1.78 11.81 1.57
N LYS A 97 -2.86 11.12 1.15
CA LYS A 97 -3.18 9.74 1.51
C LYS A 97 -2.59 8.78 0.50
N TYR A 98 -2.02 7.68 0.99
CA TYR A 98 -1.48 6.60 0.17
C TYR A 98 -2.03 5.25 0.62
N GLN A 99 -2.30 4.35 -0.33
CA GLN A 99 -2.34 2.91 -0.07
C GLN A 99 -1.22 2.25 -0.87
N VAL A 100 -0.37 1.49 -0.19
CA VAL A 100 0.86 0.94 -0.77
C VAL A 100 0.95 -0.54 -0.45
N THR A 101 1.02 -1.37 -1.49
CA THR A 101 1.20 -2.81 -1.38
C THR A 101 2.65 -3.20 -1.62
N TYR A 102 3.23 -3.98 -0.70
CA TYR A 102 4.63 -4.41 -0.76
C TYR A 102 4.82 -5.78 -0.11
N LEU A 103 5.96 -6.40 -0.38
CA LEU A 103 6.34 -7.66 0.24
C LEU A 103 7.11 -7.39 1.52
N SER A 104 6.58 -7.83 2.67
CA SER A 104 7.15 -7.50 3.98
C SER A 104 8.12 -8.55 4.49
N CYS A 105 7.70 -9.81 4.57
CA CYS A 105 8.57 -10.90 4.96
C CYS A 105 8.65 -11.90 3.82
N THR A 106 9.74 -12.65 3.73
CA THR A 106 9.89 -13.81 2.83
C THR A 106 10.41 -15.04 3.58
N CYS A 107 10.44 -14.99 4.91
CA CYS A 107 10.99 -16.06 5.76
C CYS A 107 10.13 -17.32 5.80
N ARG A 108 8.88 -17.22 5.33
CA ARG A 108 7.93 -18.33 5.26
C ARG A 108 7.45 -18.51 3.83
N SER A 109 6.96 -19.72 3.56
CA SER A 109 6.34 -20.05 2.28
C SER A 109 5.13 -19.14 2.00
N ALA A 110 4.87 -18.92 0.71
CA ALA A 110 3.83 -18.01 0.22
C ALA A 110 2.40 -18.46 0.59
N ASP A 111 2.20 -19.69 1.07
CA ASP A 111 0.91 -20.19 1.55
C ASP A 111 0.47 -19.54 2.88
N VAL A 112 1.39 -18.89 3.60
CA VAL A 112 1.14 -18.23 4.89
C VAL A 112 1.72 -16.81 4.94
N ASN A 113 2.05 -16.25 3.78
CA ASN A 113 2.74 -14.98 3.68
C ASN A 113 2.31 -14.26 2.39
N PHE A 114 1.41 -13.31 2.57
CA PHE A 114 0.84 -12.47 1.53
C PHE A 114 1.56 -11.12 1.47
N TRP A 115 1.32 -10.39 0.40
CA TRP A 115 1.74 -9.00 0.32
C TRP A 115 0.95 -8.16 1.33
N GLN A 116 1.61 -7.21 1.97
CA GLN A 116 0.99 -6.30 2.92
C GLN A 116 0.51 -5.05 2.19
N THR A 117 -0.58 -4.45 2.67
CA THR A 117 -1.04 -3.13 2.20
C THR A 117 -1.02 -2.16 3.37
N ALA A 118 -0.15 -1.16 3.31
CA ALA A 118 -0.09 -0.07 4.27
C ALA A 118 -0.92 1.12 3.77
N TYR A 119 -1.73 1.68 4.65
CA TYR A 119 -2.27 3.03 4.52
C TYR A 119 -1.32 4.01 5.18
N MET A 120 -1.03 5.12 4.52
CA MET A 120 -0.18 6.18 5.06
C MET A 120 -0.74 7.57 4.76
N GLU A 121 -0.55 8.50 5.69
CA GLU A 121 -0.78 9.93 5.48
C GLU A 121 0.54 10.69 5.65
N MET A 122 0.98 11.41 4.61
CA MET A 122 2.19 12.24 4.65
C MET A 122 1.81 13.72 4.54
N SER A 123 2.34 14.59 5.39
CA SER A 123 1.96 16.00 5.43
C SER A 123 2.55 16.83 4.28
N LEU A 124 1.83 17.89 3.88
CA LEU A 124 2.35 18.98 3.07
C LEU A 124 2.71 20.16 3.99
N PRO A 125 3.98 20.28 4.45
CA PRO A 125 4.36 21.25 5.46
C PRO A 125 4.32 22.68 4.90
N ALA A 126 3.95 23.66 5.73
CA ALA A 126 3.87 25.07 5.31
C ALA A 126 5.20 25.65 4.80
N SER A 127 6.34 25.03 5.14
CA SER A 127 7.66 25.40 4.64
C SER A 127 7.88 25.06 3.16
N GLY A 128 7.11 24.10 2.60
CA GLY A 128 7.36 23.56 1.27
C GLY A 128 8.60 22.66 1.18
N ASN A 129 9.30 22.38 2.29
CA ASN A 129 10.48 21.51 2.30
C ASN A 129 10.07 20.07 2.64
N ILE A 130 10.52 19.11 1.83
CA ILE A 130 10.28 17.68 2.08
C ILE A 130 10.85 17.22 3.42
N GLU A 131 11.97 17.77 3.88
CA GLU A 131 12.59 17.39 5.16
C GLU A 131 11.67 17.65 6.37
N ASP A 132 10.73 18.60 6.23
CA ASP A 132 9.74 18.94 7.26
C ASP A 132 8.44 18.13 7.12
N ALA A 133 8.29 17.32 6.07
CA ALA A 133 7.11 16.47 5.89
C ALA A 133 7.09 15.37 6.95
N VAL A 134 5.91 15.10 7.51
CA VAL A 134 5.71 14.19 8.63
C VAL A 134 4.84 13.02 8.20
N LEU A 135 5.20 11.82 8.66
CA LEU A 135 4.27 10.68 8.66
C LEU A 135 3.19 10.93 9.71
N ARG A 136 1.98 11.26 9.27
CA ARG A 136 0.86 11.59 10.16
C ARG A 136 0.15 10.35 10.69
N ASN A 137 0.07 9.32 9.87
CA ASN A 137 -0.55 8.05 10.24
C ASN A 137 0.00 6.91 9.38
N ILE A 138 0.12 5.72 9.97
CA ILE A 138 0.37 4.47 9.28
C ILE A 138 -0.52 3.36 9.84
N SER A 139 -1.14 2.56 8.98
CA SER A 139 -2.02 1.48 9.39
C SER A 139 -2.06 0.32 8.38
N PHE A 140 -2.25 -0.89 8.86
CA PHE A 140 -2.59 -2.08 8.05
C PHE A 140 -4.05 -2.51 8.25
N ASP A 141 -4.88 -1.63 8.79
CA ASP A 141 -6.30 -1.83 9.05
C ASP A 141 -7.15 -0.64 8.58
N THR A 142 -7.74 0.10 9.50
CA THR A 142 -8.65 1.21 9.23
C THR A 142 -7.92 2.53 9.19
N GLU A 143 -8.42 3.45 8.37
CA GLU A 143 -7.95 4.84 8.41
C GLU A 143 -8.38 5.53 9.72
N PRO A 144 -7.76 6.66 10.12
CA PRO A 144 -7.96 7.26 11.45
C PRO A 144 -9.40 7.55 11.86
N SER A 145 -10.33 7.81 10.93
CA SER A 145 -11.74 8.02 11.25
C SER A 145 -12.52 6.72 11.52
N GLY A 146 -11.91 5.57 11.25
CA GLY A 146 -12.47 4.24 11.48
C GLY A 146 -13.54 3.83 10.47
N HIS A 147 -13.79 4.61 9.43
CA HIS A 147 -14.88 4.36 8.48
C HIS A 147 -14.51 3.33 7.41
N TYR A 148 -13.25 3.29 7.00
CA TYR A 148 -12.80 2.42 5.90
C TYR A 148 -11.66 1.50 6.35
N LEU A 149 -11.79 0.21 6.00
CA LEU A 149 -10.66 -0.71 5.96
C LEU A 149 -9.83 -0.38 4.71
N VAL A 150 -8.58 0.02 4.92
CA VAL A 150 -7.68 0.60 3.91
C VAL A 150 -6.34 -0.13 3.81
N GLY A 151 -6.03 -0.97 4.79
CA GLY A 151 -4.82 -1.77 4.83
C GLY A 151 -5.10 -3.26 4.97
N PHE A 152 -4.03 -4.04 4.91
CA PHE A 152 -4.04 -5.47 5.14
C PHE A 152 -2.69 -5.94 5.67
N TRP A 153 -2.70 -6.59 6.84
CA TRP A 153 -1.53 -7.29 7.36
C TRP A 153 -1.35 -8.62 6.63
N GLY A 154 -0.38 -8.66 5.72
CA GLY A 154 -0.08 -9.83 4.90
C GLY A 154 0.95 -10.81 5.46
N ASP A 155 1.65 -10.46 6.54
CA ASP A 155 2.59 -11.41 7.17
C ASP A 155 1.83 -12.37 8.10
N SER A 156 2.48 -13.46 8.49
CA SER A 156 1.95 -14.36 9.51
C SER A 156 1.64 -13.63 10.81
N ASP A 157 0.52 -14.00 11.41
CA ASP A 157 0.06 -13.49 12.71
C ASP A 157 -0.27 -14.69 13.64
N PRO A 158 0.57 -14.97 14.65
CA PRO A 158 1.82 -14.29 14.95
C PRO A 158 2.93 -14.59 13.93
N THR A 159 3.92 -13.70 13.90
CA THR A 159 5.21 -13.90 13.22
C THR A 159 5.97 -15.11 13.80
N PRO A 160 7.02 -15.65 13.14
CA PRO A 160 7.77 -16.81 13.65
C PRO A 160 8.29 -16.70 15.08
N ALA A 161 8.59 -15.47 15.54
CA ALA A 161 9.05 -15.21 16.90
C ALA A 161 7.92 -15.01 17.93
N GLY A 162 6.65 -15.11 17.51
CA GLY A 162 5.49 -15.00 18.39
C GLY A 162 4.91 -13.59 18.53
N VAL A 163 5.49 -12.58 17.88
CA VAL A 163 4.94 -11.20 17.87
C VAL A 163 3.72 -11.14 16.97
N SER A 164 2.59 -10.66 17.49
CA SER A 164 1.34 -10.51 16.75
C SER A 164 1.28 -9.20 15.97
N TYR A 165 0.36 -9.11 15.00
CA TYR A 165 0.05 -7.83 14.36
C TYR A 165 -0.39 -6.78 15.39
N GLU A 166 -1.17 -7.18 16.40
CA GLU A 166 -1.62 -6.25 17.44
C GLU A 166 -0.45 -5.58 18.17
N THR A 167 0.64 -6.30 18.42
CA THR A 167 1.87 -5.73 19.00
C THR A 167 2.55 -4.75 18.03
N PHE A 168 2.64 -5.07 16.74
CA PHE A 168 3.14 -4.09 15.75
C PHE A 168 2.28 -2.82 15.72
N LYS A 169 0.97 -2.99 15.66
CA LYS A 169 -0.02 -1.92 15.59
C LYS A 169 0.05 -0.98 16.80
N THR A 170 0.22 -1.54 18.00
CA THR A 170 0.13 -0.75 19.25
C THR A 170 1.49 -0.24 19.73
N GLU A 171 2.59 -0.92 19.41
CA GLU A 171 3.91 -0.58 19.94
C GLU A 171 4.87 -0.04 18.86
N PHE A 172 4.90 -0.64 17.66
CA PHE A 172 5.86 -0.32 16.61
C PHE A 172 5.40 0.82 15.69
N LEU A 173 4.22 0.71 15.08
CA LEU A 173 3.73 1.69 14.11
C LEU A 173 3.58 3.10 14.70
N PRO A 174 3.06 3.28 15.92
CA PRO A 174 2.87 4.62 16.50
C PRO A 174 4.19 5.36 16.77
N PHE A 175 5.33 4.67 16.79
CA PHE A 175 6.64 5.31 16.95
C PHE A 175 6.99 6.25 15.78
N PHE A 176 6.59 5.88 14.56
CA PHE A 176 6.92 6.63 13.36
C PHE A 176 5.98 7.81 13.15
N GLU A 177 4.77 7.77 13.72
CA GLU A 177 3.80 8.84 13.61
C GLU A 177 4.33 10.12 14.29
N GLY A 178 4.31 11.24 13.55
CA GLY A 178 4.85 12.52 14.01
C GLY A 178 6.32 12.74 13.69
N LYS A 179 7.07 11.71 13.26
CA LYS A 179 8.46 11.87 12.81
C LYS A 179 8.51 12.50 11.41
N ASN A 180 9.47 13.39 11.18
CA ASN A 180 9.66 14.05 9.90
C ASN A 180 10.55 13.24 8.95
N ALA A 181 10.55 13.62 7.67
CA ALA A 181 11.31 12.94 6.63
C ALA A 181 12.80 12.88 6.95
N ALA A 182 13.39 13.98 7.42
CA ALA A 182 14.81 14.01 7.78
C ALA A 182 15.19 12.97 8.85
N TYR A 183 14.30 12.72 9.82
CA TYR A 183 14.50 11.68 10.81
C TYR A 183 14.29 10.28 10.22
N LEU A 184 13.19 10.08 9.48
CA LEU A 184 12.83 8.77 8.92
C LEU A 184 13.87 8.26 7.93
N GLU A 185 14.43 9.15 7.10
CA GLU A 185 15.46 8.83 6.11
C GLU A 185 16.77 8.35 6.74
N ALA A 186 17.05 8.76 7.99
CA ALA A 186 18.20 8.28 8.76
C ALA A 186 18.02 6.84 9.28
N LEU A 187 16.79 6.30 9.27
CA LEU A 187 16.49 4.94 9.71
C LEU A 187 16.53 3.99 8.52
N SER A 188 17.44 3.02 8.57
CA SER A 188 17.53 1.94 7.58
C SER A 188 16.88 0.65 8.08
N THR A 189 16.97 0.42 9.40
CA THR A 189 16.50 -0.76 10.10
C THR A 189 16.05 -0.40 11.52
N MET A 190 15.36 -1.32 12.20
CA MET A 190 14.96 -1.13 13.60
C MET A 190 16.15 -0.92 14.54
N TRP A 191 17.37 -1.28 14.11
CA TRP A 191 18.60 -1.13 14.90
C TRP A 191 19.18 0.28 14.86
N ASP A 192 18.70 1.12 13.93
CA ASP A 192 19.05 2.54 13.87
C ASP A 192 18.17 3.39 14.80
N ILE A 193 17.15 2.78 15.39
CA ILE A 193 16.27 3.42 16.37
C ILE A 193 16.97 3.44 17.72
N GLU A 194 17.28 4.63 18.23
CA GLU A 194 17.80 4.81 19.57
C GLU A 194 16.77 4.37 20.62
N ALA A 195 17.19 3.54 21.58
CA ALA A 195 16.30 2.98 22.60
C ALA A 195 15.59 4.06 23.44
N SER A 196 16.29 5.18 23.72
CA SER A 196 15.66 6.31 24.41
C SER A 196 14.55 6.92 23.58
N ASP A 197 14.76 7.10 22.27
CA ASP A 197 13.74 7.69 21.40
C ASP A 197 12.51 6.78 21.26
N TYR A 198 12.71 5.46 21.20
CA TYR A 198 11.59 4.51 21.12
C TYR A 198 10.69 4.52 22.36
N THR A 199 11.27 4.85 23.51
CA THR A 199 10.57 4.91 24.82
C THR A 199 10.08 6.31 25.17
N ASP A 200 10.49 7.33 24.41
CA ASP A 200 10.04 8.70 24.58
C ASP A 200 8.55 8.85 24.17
N GLY A 201 7.79 9.56 25.00
CA GLY A 201 6.36 9.83 24.76
C GLY A 201 5.41 9.16 25.77
N GLU A 202 4.14 9.55 25.72
CA GLU A 202 3.13 9.06 26.67
C GLU A 202 2.87 7.56 26.44
N GLY A 203 2.98 6.77 27.52
CA GLY A 203 2.64 5.35 27.52
C GLY A 203 3.69 4.40 26.92
N ARG A 204 4.88 4.90 26.54
CA ARG A 204 5.93 4.10 25.87
C ARG A 204 7.10 3.67 26.76
N SER A 205 7.10 4.08 28.04
CA SER A 205 8.24 3.88 28.95
C SER A 205 8.62 2.42 29.20
N ASP A 206 7.68 1.50 29.05
CA ASP A 206 7.87 0.06 29.29
C ASP A 206 8.11 -0.73 27.99
N LEU A 207 8.15 -0.05 26.84
CA LEU A 207 8.34 -0.67 25.54
C LEU A 207 9.83 -0.82 25.20
N THR A 208 10.16 -1.75 24.33
CA THR A 208 11.52 -1.87 23.77
C THR A 208 11.45 -2.26 22.31
N VAL A 209 12.30 -1.65 21.48
CA VAL A 209 12.40 -2.01 20.07
C VAL A 209 12.88 -3.46 19.90
N ASP A 210 13.61 -4.00 20.87
CA ASP A 210 14.10 -5.38 20.89
C ASP A 210 12.97 -6.43 20.88
N THR A 211 11.74 -6.05 21.25
CA THR A 211 10.55 -6.89 21.10
C THR A 211 10.43 -7.45 19.69
N PHE A 212 10.88 -6.70 18.68
CA PHE A 212 10.77 -7.05 17.26
C PHE A 212 12.00 -7.78 16.70
N SER A 213 13.02 -8.09 17.51
CA SER A 213 14.28 -8.69 17.05
C SER A 213 14.09 -9.97 16.22
N GLY A 214 13.18 -10.84 16.69
CA GLY A 214 12.82 -12.08 16.02
C GLY A 214 11.84 -11.91 14.84
N SER A 215 11.30 -10.71 14.67
CA SER A 215 10.39 -10.28 13.60
C SER A 215 10.97 -9.12 12.80
N SER A 216 12.32 -9.04 12.78
CA SER A 216 13.06 -7.88 12.28
C SER A 216 12.92 -7.68 10.78
N VAL A 217 12.64 -8.73 10.01
CA VAL A 217 12.38 -8.61 8.57
C VAL A 217 11.15 -7.73 8.31
N SER A 218 10.04 -8.02 8.99
CA SER A 218 8.80 -7.25 8.85
C SER A 218 8.97 -5.83 9.38
N ALA A 219 9.62 -5.69 10.55
CA ALA A 219 9.93 -4.38 11.13
C ALA A 219 10.80 -3.51 10.20
N ASN A 220 11.85 -4.10 9.61
CA ASN A 220 12.74 -3.38 8.71
C ASN A 220 12.05 -3.03 7.39
N ASN A 221 11.27 -3.93 6.79
CA ASN A 221 10.58 -3.62 5.54
C ASN A 221 9.45 -2.59 5.75
N ILE A 222 8.88 -2.45 6.96
CA ILE A 222 8.03 -1.31 7.32
C ILE A 222 8.82 0.02 7.23
N ILE A 223 10.03 0.08 7.80
CA ILE A 223 10.89 1.28 7.72
C ILE A 223 11.23 1.59 6.25
N ARG A 224 11.62 0.57 5.47
CA ARG A 224 11.97 0.73 4.06
C ARG A 224 10.81 1.24 3.21
N ILE A 225 9.59 0.76 3.48
CA ILE A 225 8.42 1.24 2.73
C ILE A 225 8.02 2.65 3.15
N ILE A 226 8.19 3.04 4.42
CA ILE A 226 7.99 4.42 4.85
C ILE A 226 8.93 5.35 4.08
N ASN A 227 10.22 5.01 3.98
CA ASN A 227 11.19 5.79 3.24
C ASN A 227 10.86 5.86 1.74
N ALA A 228 10.53 4.73 1.11
CA ALA A 228 10.16 4.71 -0.31
C ALA A 228 8.89 5.54 -0.62
N VAL A 229 7.92 5.55 0.30
CA VAL A 229 6.72 6.40 0.17
C VAL A 229 7.06 7.86 0.41
N MET A 230 8.00 8.18 1.30
CA MET A 230 8.49 9.54 1.50
C MET A 230 9.24 10.05 0.26
N ASP A 231 10.09 9.22 -0.35
CA ASP A 231 10.77 9.54 -1.61
C ASP A 231 9.75 9.82 -2.73
N TYR A 232 8.71 8.98 -2.82
CA TYR A 232 7.63 9.22 -3.77
C TYR A 232 6.83 10.49 -3.43
N HIS A 233 6.59 10.77 -2.14
CA HIS A 233 5.93 11.98 -1.68
C HIS A 233 6.70 13.25 -2.10
N ALA A 234 8.04 13.21 -2.06
CA ALA A 234 8.92 14.29 -2.50
C ALA A 234 8.76 14.66 -4.00
N THR A 235 8.24 13.73 -4.82
CA THR A 235 7.98 13.98 -6.24
C THR A 235 6.67 14.72 -6.50
N ASP A 236 5.86 14.96 -5.48
CA ASP A 236 4.60 15.70 -5.62
C ASP A 236 4.85 17.16 -6.06
N GLU A 237 3.92 17.72 -6.83
CA GLU A 237 4.01 19.09 -7.34
C GLU A 237 4.15 20.14 -6.23
N PHE A 238 3.68 19.84 -5.02
CA PHE A 238 3.83 20.71 -3.87
C PHE A 238 5.31 21.00 -3.50
N PHE A 239 6.23 20.07 -3.78
CA PHE A 239 7.65 20.15 -3.41
C PHE A 239 8.57 20.58 -4.57
N GLN A 240 8.02 20.86 -5.76
CA GLN A 240 8.77 21.29 -6.95
C GLN A 240 8.84 22.82 -7.06
#